data_AF-K5X1K7-F1
#
_entry.id   AF-K5X1K7-F1
#
_cell.length_a   1.000
_cell.length_b   1.000
_cell.length_c   1.000
_cell.angle_alpha   90.00
_cell.angle_beta   90.00
_cell.angle_gamma   90.00
#
_symmetry.space_group_name_H-M   'P 1'
#
loop_
_entity.id
_entity.type
_entity.pdbx_description
1 polymer ?
#
loop_
_entity_poly.entity_id
_entity_poly.type
_entity_poly.pdbx_seq_one_letter_code
_entity_poly.pdbx_strand_id
1 'polypeptide(L)'
;TASAGDWQALWSPVHNAYYFYNSKTQETTWTNPLEASSSASPVASSSSDPQAFTSTAGALQAAAAAQGIDPSLAYLDPSLVAGTSSTPQAFTYTAKFNARTGAFARPDGRDPSHVSEYERARRMSEAYFDVGEWEEEVEQRKAQEEAEGKKKKKPTKKDLERFKEQKRLKKIAKTAWLRT
;
A
#
# COMPACT_ATOMS: atom_id res chain seq x y z
N THR A 1 -9.84 -31.48 37.86
CA THR A 1 -9.32 -30.41 36.99
C THR A 1 -9.14 -30.99 35.60
N ALA A 2 -9.85 -30.48 34.60
CA ALA A 2 -9.68 -30.93 33.22
C ALA A 2 -8.32 -30.45 32.69
N SER A 3 -7.55 -31.35 32.08
CA SER A 3 -6.23 -31.06 31.53
C SER A 3 -6.37 -30.49 30.11
N ALA A 4 -5.34 -29.83 29.59
CA ALA A 4 -5.36 -29.18 28.28
C ALA A 4 -5.75 -30.10 27.10
N GLY A 5 -5.55 -31.42 27.26
CA GLY A 5 -5.92 -32.43 26.26
C GLY A 5 -7.39 -32.85 26.26
N ASP A 6 -8.21 -32.41 27.22
CA ASP A 6 -9.60 -32.85 27.36
C ASP A 6 -10.60 -32.01 26.53
N TRP A 7 -10.16 -30.85 26.02
CA TRP A 7 -10.93 -29.89 25.25
C TRP A 7 -10.68 -30.01 23.74
N GLN A 8 -11.74 -29.99 22.94
CA GLN A 8 -11.69 -30.04 21.48
C GLN A 8 -12.39 -28.81 20.87
N ALA A 9 -11.76 -28.17 19.89
CA ALA A 9 -12.36 -27.06 19.15
C ALA A 9 -13.12 -27.59 17.92
N LEU A 10 -14.43 -27.32 17.87
CA LEU A 10 -15.33 -27.76 16.81
C LEU A 10 -15.91 -26.54 16.10
N TRP A 11 -15.96 -26.58 14.76
CA TRP A 11 -16.55 -25.51 13.96
C TRP A 11 -18.08 -25.66 13.91
N SER A 12 -18.82 -24.58 14.19
CA SER A 12 -20.27 -24.53 14.00
C SER A 12 -20.62 -23.73 12.75
N PRO A 13 -21.15 -24.36 11.67
CA PRO A 13 -21.57 -23.65 10.46
C PRO A 13 -22.71 -22.66 10.72
N VAL A 14 -23.59 -22.95 11.68
CA VAL A 14 -24.76 -22.12 12.01
C VAL A 14 -24.33 -20.79 12.64
N HIS A 15 -23.29 -20.82 13.46
CA HIS A 15 -22.79 -19.65 14.17
C HIS A 15 -21.52 -19.06 13.53
N ASN A 16 -21.02 -19.68 12.46
CA ASN A 16 -19.79 -19.33 11.76
C ASN A 16 -18.62 -19.06 12.73
N ALA A 17 -18.52 -19.89 13.77
CA ALA A 17 -17.59 -19.73 14.88
C ALA A 17 -17.19 -21.10 15.46
N TYR A 18 -16.03 -21.14 16.14
CA TYR A 18 -15.59 -22.31 16.89
C TYR A 18 -16.23 -22.33 18.28
N TYR A 19 -16.60 -23.52 18.76
CA TYR A 19 -16.94 -23.79 20.15
C TYR A 19 -16.03 -24.90 20.69
N PHE A 20 -15.84 -24.92 22.00
CA PHE A 20 -14.97 -25.86 22.68
C PHE A 20 -15.82 -26.87 23.45
N TYR A 21 -15.58 -28.16 23.22
CA TYR A 21 -16.27 -29.26 23.88
C TYR A 21 -15.31 -30.01 24.79
N ASN A 22 -15.72 -30.25 26.03
CA ASN A 22 -14.97 -31.06 26.99
C ASN A 22 -15.44 -32.51 26.95
N SER A 23 -14.53 -33.41 26.55
CA SER A 23 -14.83 -34.84 26.43
C SER A 23 -15.11 -35.54 27.77
N LYS A 24 -14.65 -34.98 28.90
CA LYS A 24 -14.84 -35.58 30.24
C LYS A 24 -16.08 -35.07 30.95
N THR A 25 -16.37 -33.78 30.86
CA THR A 25 -17.53 -33.15 31.55
C THR A 25 -18.75 -33.01 30.66
N GLN A 26 -18.62 -33.27 29.36
CA GLN A 26 -19.66 -33.03 28.34
C GLN A 26 -20.13 -31.57 28.27
N GLU A 27 -19.31 -30.64 28.74
CA GLU A 27 -19.61 -29.22 28.73
C GLU A 27 -19.18 -28.58 27.40
N THR A 28 -19.98 -27.63 26.93
CA THR A 28 -19.68 -26.80 25.75
C THR A 28 -19.50 -25.34 26.17
N THR A 29 -18.44 -24.70 25.70
CA THR A 29 -18.20 -23.27 25.91
C THR A 29 -17.81 -22.58 24.60
N TRP A 30 -18.14 -21.29 24.48
CA TRP A 30 -17.75 -20.46 23.34
C TRP A 30 -16.40 -19.76 23.55
N THR A 31 -15.89 -19.76 24.78
CA THR A 31 -14.62 -19.10 25.15
C THR A 31 -13.54 -20.15 25.37
N ASN A 32 -12.35 -19.95 24.78
CA ASN A 32 -11.26 -20.92 24.86
C ASN A 32 -10.81 -21.14 26.33
N PRO A 33 -11.09 -22.31 26.94
CA PRO A 33 -10.77 -22.55 28.34
C PRO A 33 -9.27 -22.72 28.59
N LEU A 34 -8.46 -22.92 27.54
CA LEU A 34 -7.00 -23.03 27.62
C LEU A 34 -6.33 -21.65 27.65
N GLU A 35 -6.99 -20.62 27.13
CA GLU A 35 -6.50 -19.23 27.13
C GLU A 35 -6.78 -18.49 28.44
N ALA A 36 -7.58 -19.04 29.36
CA ALA A 36 -7.84 -18.41 30.65
C ALA A 36 -6.57 -18.20 31.51
N SER A 37 -5.43 -18.84 31.17
CA SER A 37 -4.12 -18.56 31.79
C SER A 37 -3.28 -17.51 31.04
N SER A 38 -3.69 -17.07 29.85
CA SER A 38 -3.00 -16.04 29.06
C SER A 38 -3.90 -14.87 28.65
N SER A 39 -5.13 -14.86 29.14
CA SER A 39 -6.05 -13.75 29.03
C SER A 39 -6.77 -13.61 30.35
N ALA A 40 -6.12 -12.88 31.26
CA ALA A 40 -6.84 -11.85 31.95
C ALA A 40 -7.45 -10.96 30.86
N SER A 41 -8.65 -11.32 30.37
CA SER A 41 -9.53 -10.31 29.82
C SER A 41 -9.61 -9.23 30.90
N PRO A 42 -9.36 -7.95 30.57
CA PRO A 42 -9.79 -6.91 31.47
C PRO A 42 -11.30 -7.05 31.56
N VAL A 43 -11.77 -7.70 32.62
CA VAL A 43 -12.96 -7.21 33.28
C VAL A 43 -12.67 -5.72 33.43
N ALA A 44 -13.38 -4.92 32.65
CA ALA A 44 -13.48 -3.50 32.89
C ALA A 44 -14.20 -3.32 34.23
N SER A 45 -13.52 -3.69 35.31
CA SER A 45 -13.53 -2.90 36.52
C SER A 45 -13.11 -1.52 36.06
N SER A 46 -14.11 -0.66 35.91
CA SER A 46 -13.97 0.78 35.88
C SER A 46 -13.31 1.26 37.18
N SER A 47 -12.03 0.96 37.35
CA SER A 47 -11.09 1.79 38.08
C SER A 47 -10.45 2.67 37.01
N SER A 48 -11.17 3.73 36.67
CA SER A 48 -10.65 4.87 35.94
C SER A 48 -9.46 5.42 36.73
N ASP A 49 -8.25 5.05 36.32
CA ASP A 49 -7.03 5.75 36.68
C ASP A 49 -6.88 6.93 35.70
N PRO A 50 -7.08 8.19 36.13
CA PRO A 50 -7.30 9.29 35.21
C PRO A 50 -6.03 9.92 34.62
N GLN A 51 -4.87 9.25 34.68
CA GLN A 51 -3.58 9.95 34.49
C GLN A 51 -2.86 9.71 33.16
N ALA A 52 -3.26 8.73 32.34
CA ALA A 52 -2.56 8.48 31.06
C ALA A 52 -3.20 9.15 29.84
N PHE A 53 -4.49 9.50 29.88
CA PHE A 53 -5.19 10.18 28.78
C PHE A 53 -5.06 11.71 28.79
N THR A 54 -4.61 12.28 29.91
CA THR A 54 -4.45 13.74 30.07
C THR A 54 -3.24 14.28 29.31
N SER A 55 -2.19 13.47 29.09
CA SER A 55 -0.97 13.91 28.42
C SER A 55 -1.15 14.09 26.90
N THR A 56 -1.81 13.15 26.23
CA THR A 56 -2.11 13.25 24.79
C THR A 56 -3.15 14.32 24.50
N ALA A 57 -4.21 14.39 25.32
CA ALA A 57 -5.25 15.41 25.18
C ALA A 57 -4.68 16.83 25.42
N GLY A 58 -3.79 16.99 26.39
CA GLY A 58 -3.10 18.27 26.64
C GLY A 58 -2.18 18.69 25.49
N ALA A 59 -1.46 17.73 24.88
CA ALA A 59 -0.62 18.00 23.71
C ALA A 59 -1.45 18.43 22.49
N LEU A 60 -2.59 17.78 22.24
CA LEU A 60 -3.53 18.14 21.17
C LEU A 60 -4.14 19.54 21.39
N GLN A 61 -4.48 19.85 22.64
CA GLN A 61 -5.06 21.12 23.06
C GLN A 61 -4.08 22.29 22.92
N ALA A 62 -2.80 22.06 23.24
CA ALA A 62 -1.73 23.05 23.05
C ALA A 62 -1.45 23.30 21.55
N ALA A 63 -1.48 22.25 20.73
CA ALA A 63 -1.34 22.38 19.28
C ALA A 63 -2.49 23.16 18.63
N ALA A 64 -3.74 22.93 19.10
CA ALA A 64 -4.91 23.69 18.67
C ALA A 64 -4.75 25.19 18.99
N ALA A 65 -4.33 25.51 20.22
CA ALA A 65 -4.11 26.90 20.64
C ALA A 65 -3.03 27.61 19.80
N ALA A 66 -1.97 26.90 19.39
CA ALA A 66 -0.92 27.43 18.52
C ALA A 66 -1.43 27.79 17.10
N GLN A 67 -2.48 27.10 16.63
CA GLN A 67 -3.16 27.38 15.37
C GLN A 67 -4.35 28.36 15.53
N GLY A 68 -4.55 28.92 16.72
CA GLY A 68 -5.67 29.83 17.03
C GLY A 68 -7.04 29.15 17.11
N ILE A 69 -7.07 27.82 17.24
CA ILE A 69 -8.28 27.00 17.33
C ILE A 69 -8.67 26.89 18.81
N ASP A 70 -9.98 26.91 19.10
CA ASP A 70 -10.48 26.73 20.45
C ASP A 70 -9.97 25.39 21.03
N PRO A 71 -9.26 25.40 22.16
CA PRO A 71 -8.70 24.20 22.78
C PRO A 71 -9.75 23.14 23.12
N SER A 72 -11.02 23.52 23.32
CA SER A 72 -12.12 22.57 23.55
C SER A 72 -12.58 21.85 22.27
N LEU A 73 -12.28 22.41 21.10
CA LEU A 73 -12.64 21.87 19.79
C LEU A 73 -11.49 21.10 19.12
N ALA A 74 -10.33 20.98 19.76
CA ALA A 74 -9.14 20.32 19.21
C ALA A 74 -9.39 18.88 18.72
N TYR A 75 -10.32 18.15 19.34
CA TYR A 75 -10.70 16.78 18.96
C TYR A 75 -11.41 16.70 17.60
N LEU A 76 -12.07 17.78 17.14
CA LEU A 76 -12.83 17.78 15.89
C LEU A 76 -11.95 17.97 14.65
N ASP A 77 -10.68 18.35 14.83
CA ASP A 77 -9.76 18.59 13.72
C ASP A 77 -8.80 17.39 13.53
N PRO A 78 -9.05 16.53 12.52
CA PRO A 78 -8.19 15.39 12.24
C PRO A 78 -6.79 15.77 11.72
N SER A 79 -6.54 17.04 11.38
CA SER A 79 -5.20 17.49 11.00
C SER A 79 -4.26 17.62 12.21
N LEU A 80 -4.81 17.92 13.40
CA LEU A 80 -4.04 18.08 14.63
C LEU A 80 -3.56 16.75 15.21
N VAL A 81 -4.33 15.67 15.01
CA VAL A 81 -3.92 14.31 15.40
C VAL A 81 -2.83 13.75 14.49
N ALA A 82 -2.80 14.14 13.22
CA ALA A 82 -1.74 13.74 12.28
C ALA A 82 -0.41 14.47 12.52
N GLY A 83 -0.45 15.70 13.07
CA GLY A 83 0.74 16.50 13.37
C GLY A 83 1.45 16.15 14.69
N THR A 84 0.80 15.45 15.61
CA THR A 84 1.36 15.10 16.94
C THR A 84 2.12 13.76 16.96
N SER A 85 2.12 13.01 15.85
CA SER A 85 2.77 11.70 15.79
C SER A 85 4.26 11.81 15.41
N SER A 86 5.10 12.17 16.37
CA SER A 86 6.53 11.83 16.37
C SER A 86 6.80 10.39 16.85
N THR A 87 5.74 9.59 17.01
CA THR A 87 5.78 8.17 17.36
C THR A 87 5.59 7.31 16.11
N PRO A 88 6.42 6.27 15.90
CA PRO A 88 6.29 5.40 14.75
C PRO A 88 4.98 4.62 14.87
N GLN A 89 4.12 4.75 13.84
CA GLN A 89 3.02 3.83 13.56
C GLN A 89 2.07 3.63 14.76
N ALA A 90 1.32 4.67 15.12
CA ALA A 90 0.04 4.43 15.75
C ALA A 90 -0.77 3.53 14.81
N PHE A 91 -1.39 2.47 15.33
CA PHE A 91 -2.29 1.56 14.61
C PHE A 91 -3.60 2.27 14.22
N THR A 92 -3.51 3.47 13.64
CA THR A 92 -4.63 4.33 13.25
C THR A 92 -4.89 4.14 11.77
N TYR A 93 -5.91 3.35 11.45
CA TYR A 93 -6.38 3.20 10.07
C TYR A 93 -7.39 4.30 9.75
N THR A 94 -7.16 5.05 8.67
CA THR A 94 -8.15 6.00 8.15
C THR A 94 -8.93 5.32 7.03
N ALA A 95 -10.26 5.30 7.15
CA ALA A 95 -11.14 4.72 6.14
C ALA A 95 -12.19 5.75 5.72
N LYS A 96 -12.49 5.80 4.42
CA LYS A 96 -13.55 6.65 3.86
C LYS A 96 -14.86 5.86 3.89
N PHE A 97 -15.92 6.41 4.48
CA PHE A 97 -17.24 5.78 4.52
C PHE A 97 -18.19 6.40 3.50
N ASN A 98 -18.85 5.60 2.68
CA ASN A 98 -19.86 6.08 1.74
C ASN A 98 -21.26 6.01 2.40
N ALA A 99 -21.79 7.15 2.81
CA ALA A 99 -23.09 7.25 3.47
C ALA A 99 -24.27 6.75 2.62
N ARG A 100 -24.13 6.75 1.29
CA ARG A 100 -25.21 6.37 0.37
C ARG A 100 -25.27 4.86 0.12
N THR A 101 -24.12 4.18 0.21
CA THR A 101 -24.02 2.73 0.01
C THR A 101 -23.77 1.96 1.30
N GLY A 102 -23.54 2.64 2.42
CA GLY A 102 -23.31 2.04 3.73
C GLY A 102 -22.00 1.25 3.84
N ALA A 103 -21.07 1.43 2.90
CA ALA A 103 -19.85 0.64 2.80
C ALA A 103 -18.61 1.55 2.91
N PHE A 104 -17.53 1.01 3.49
CA PHE A 104 -16.23 1.65 3.43
C PHE A 104 -15.71 1.62 1.99
N ALA A 105 -15.24 2.76 1.50
CA ALA A 105 -14.58 2.85 0.22
C ALA A 105 -13.30 2.03 0.27
N ARG A 106 -13.10 1.21 -0.76
CA ARG A 106 -11.82 0.57 -1.02
C ARG A 106 -10.73 1.65 -1.14
N PRO A 107 -9.46 1.31 -0.87
CA PRO A 107 -8.35 2.25 -1.11
C PRO A 107 -8.29 2.68 -2.59
N ASP A 108 -8.68 1.80 -3.52
CA ASP A 108 -8.90 2.10 -4.94
C ASP A 108 -10.35 2.56 -5.24
N GLY A 109 -10.96 3.24 -4.27
CA GLY A 109 -12.34 3.70 -4.34
C GLY A 109 -12.53 4.85 -5.33
N ARG A 110 -13.79 5.20 -5.59
CA ARG A 110 -14.13 6.37 -6.41
C ARG A 110 -13.84 7.66 -5.63
N ASP A 111 -12.62 8.16 -5.77
CA ASP A 111 -12.23 9.46 -5.25
C ASP A 111 -12.67 10.62 -6.16
N PRO A 112 -12.76 11.86 -5.67
CA PRO A 112 -13.13 13.00 -6.51
C PRO A 112 -12.13 13.27 -7.65
N SER A 113 -10.85 12.95 -7.47
CA SER A 113 -9.85 12.92 -8.56
C SER A 113 -10.28 11.95 -9.67
N HIS A 114 -10.90 10.84 -9.28
CA HIS A 114 -11.35 9.79 -10.18
C HIS A 114 -12.47 10.21 -11.14
N VAL A 115 -13.10 11.35 -10.92
CA VAL A 115 -14.22 11.86 -11.73
C VAL A 115 -13.78 12.88 -12.78
N SER A 116 -12.49 13.25 -12.82
CA SER A 116 -11.95 14.15 -13.85
C SER A 116 -12.18 13.61 -15.26
N GLU A 117 -12.37 14.51 -16.23
CA GLU A 117 -12.52 14.14 -17.65
C GLU A 117 -11.34 13.30 -18.15
N TYR A 118 -10.13 13.65 -17.69
CA TYR A 118 -8.90 12.92 -18.02
C TYR A 118 -8.96 11.47 -17.54
N GLU A 119 -9.29 11.23 -16.28
CA GLU A 119 -9.40 9.87 -15.76
C GLU A 119 -10.61 9.10 -16.31
N ARG A 120 -11.66 9.79 -16.73
CA ARG A 120 -12.77 9.17 -17.46
C ARG A 120 -12.30 8.70 -18.84
N ALA A 121 -11.64 9.56 -19.60
CA ALA A 121 -11.08 9.23 -20.90
C ALA A 121 -10.09 8.08 -20.80
N ARG A 122 -9.21 8.10 -19.79
CA ARG A 122 -8.25 7.04 -19.51
C ARG A 122 -8.93 5.68 -19.30
N ARG A 123 -9.94 5.60 -18.42
CA ARG A 123 -10.71 4.35 -18.20
C ARG A 123 -11.44 3.88 -19.45
N MET A 124 -11.97 4.81 -20.24
CA MET A 124 -12.62 4.46 -21.51
C MET A 124 -11.61 3.92 -22.53
N SER A 125 -10.38 4.45 -22.58
CA SER A 125 -9.33 3.96 -23.47
C SER A 125 -8.74 2.63 -23.03
N GLU A 126 -8.58 2.41 -21.72
CA GLU A 126 -8.06 1.16 -21.13
C GLU A 126 -8.93 -0.06 -21.48
N ALA A 127 -10.21 0.13 -21.81
CA ALA A 127 -11.08 -0.95 -22.25
C ALA A 127 -10.70 -1.52 -23.64
N TYR A 128 -9.97 -0.76 -24.46
CA TYR A 128 -9.63 -1.11 -25.84
C TYR A 128 -8.13 -1.19 -26.09
N PHE A 129 -7.33 -0.47 -25.31
CA PHE A 129 -5.89 -0.38 -25.47
C PHE A 129 -5.23 -0.71 -24.13
N ASP A 130 -4.17 -1.51 -24.17
CA ASP A 130 -3.34 -1.73 -22.99
C ASP A 130 -2.46 -0.50 -22.75
N VAL A 131 -3.09 0.55 -22.21
CA VAL A 131 -2.44 1.83 -21.92
C VAL A 131 -1.40 1.66 -20.81
N GLY A 132 -1.63 0.73 -19.86
CA GLY A 132 -0.71 0.43 -18.78
C GLY A 132 0.60 -0.17 -19.29
N GLU A 133 0.53 -1.25 -20.07
CA GLU A 133 1.72 -1.88 -20.66
C GLU A 133 2.48 -0.90 -21.56
N TRP A 134 1.76 -0.10 -22.35
CA TRP A 134 2.38 0.91 -23.21
C TRP A 134 3.08 2.03 -22.41
N GLU A 135 2.47 2.53 -21.34
CA GLU A 135 3.09 3.54 -20.46
C GLU A 135 4.37 3.00 -19.83
N GLU A 136 4.36 1.74 -19.36
CA GLU A 136 5.53 1.07 -18.81
C GLU A 136 6.63 0.87 -19.86
N GLU A 137 6.29 0.46 -21.09
CA GLU A 137 7.27 0.31 -22.18
C GLU A 137 7.92 1.65 -22.52
N VAL A 138 7.12 2.72 -22.61
CA VAL A 138 7.61 4.07 -22.89
C VAL A 138 8.55 4.55 -21.79
N GLU A 139 8.18 4.33 -20.52
CA GLU A 139 9.00 4.70 -19.37
C GLU A 139 10.29 3.88 -19.32
N GLN A 140 10.23 2.57 -19.54
CA GLN A 140 11.40 1.70 -19.62
C GLN A 140 12.34 2.12 -20.75
N ARG A 141 11.81 2.42 -21.93
CA ARG A 141 12.61 2.91 -23.07
C ARG A 141 13.26 4.26 -22.74
N LYS A 142 12.53 5.17 -22.11
CA LYS A 142 13.06 6.48 -21.69
C LYS A 142 14.14 6.31 -20.62
N ALA A 143 13.93 5.43 -19.64
CA ALA A 143 14.90 5.10 -18.61
C ALA A 143 16.15 4.42 -19.21
N GLN A 144 15.98 3.54 -20.19
CA GLN A 144 17.09 2.95 -20.96
C GLN A 144 17.84 4.00 -21.77
N GLU A 145 17.14 4.94 -22.42
CA GLU A 145 17.77 6.04 -23.16
C GLU A 145 18.53 7.00 -22.23
N GLU A 146 17.99 7.25 -21.03
CA GLU A 146 18.64 8.06 -20.01
C GLU A 146 19.86 7.34 -19.39
N ALA A 147 19.75 6.02 -19.17
CA ALA A 147 20.82 5.17 -18.63
C ALA A 147 21.94 4.90 -19.65
N GLU A 148 21.61 4.60 -20.91
CA GLU A 148 22.60 4.57 -22.00
C GLU A 148 23.16 5.98 -22.27
N GLY A 149 22.41 7.01 -21.86
CA GLY A 149 22.67 8.41 -22.09
C GLY A 149 22.66 8.73 -23.59
N LYS A 150 22.73 10.03 -23.92
CA LYS A 150 22.98 10.52 -25.30
C LYS A 150 24.35 10.07 -25.88
N LYS A 151 24.97 9.04 -25.33
CA LYS A 151 26.20 8.40 -25.79
C LYS A 151 25.85 7.52 -26.97
N LYS A 152 25.73 8.15 -28.15
CA LYS A 152 25.69 7.48 -29.47
C LYS A 152 26.56 6.24 -29.41
N LYS A 153 26.00 5.04 -29.68
CA LYS A 153 26.73 3.78 -29.59
C LYS A 153 28.04 3.93 -30.36
N LYS A 154 29.17 3.95 -29.65
CA LYS A 154 30.49 4.12 -30.25
C LYS A 154 30.68 2.92 -31.19
N PRO A 155 30.97 3.13 -32.50
CA PRO A 155 31.12 2.02 -33.44
C PRO A 155 32.09 0.98 -32.91
N THR A 156 31.69 -0.29 -32.96
CA THR A 156 32.52 -1.39 -32.45
C THR A 156 33.74 -1.58 -33.35
N LYS A 157 34.78 -2.30 -32.88
CA LYS A 157 35.96 -2.60 -33.70
C LYS A 157 35.60 -3.27 -35.04
N LYS A 158 34.58 -4.13 -35.01
CA LYS A 158 34.02 -4.79 -36.21
C LYS A 158 33.38 -3.79 -37.17
N ASP A 159 32.66 -2.79 -36.65
CA ASP A 159 32.07 -1.74 -37.48
C ASP A 159 33.13 -0.86 -38.15
N LEU A 160 34.22 -0.55 -37.43
CA LEU A 160 35.35 0.18 -37.98
C LEU A 160 36.04 -0.58 -39.12
N GLU A 161 36.17 -1.91 -39.00
CA GLU A 161 36.73 -2.77 -40.05
C GLU A 161 35.82 -2.79 -41.29
N ARG A 162 34.51 -2.96 -41.11
CA ARG A 162 33.52 -2.87 -42.20
C ARG A 162 33.55 -1.52 -42.90
N PHE A 163 33.66 -0.41 -42.17
CA PHE A 163 33.76 0.92 -42.79
C PHE A 163 35.07 1.12 -43.55
N LYS A 164 36.18 0.56 -43.06
CA LYS A 164 37.48 0.59 -43.76
C LYS A 164 37.43 -0.25 -45.04
N GLU A 165 36.84 -1.44 -45.00
CA GLU A 165 36.65 -2.30 -46.17
C GLU A 165 35.73 -1.65 -47.20
N GLN A 166 34.59 -1.10 -46.80
CA GLN A 166 33.71 -0.36 -47.71
C GLN A 166 34.40 0.85 -48.33
N LYS A 167 35.19 1.61 -47.56
CA LYS A 167 36.00 2.71 -48.12
C LYS A 167 37.07 2.19 -49.07
N ARG A 168 37.70 1.05 -48.78
CA ARG A 168 38.69 0.41 -49.66
C ARG A 168 38.04 -0.07 -50.96
N LEU A 169 36.89 -0.73 -50.89
CA LEU A 169 36.10 -1.17 -52.04
C LEU A 169 35.62 0.02 -52.87
N LYS A 170 35.10 1.09 -52.26
CA LYS A 170 34.74 2.32 -52.96
C LYS A 170 35.92 2.96 -53.68
N LYS A 171 37.11 2.98 -53.05
CA LYS A 171 38.35 3.45 -53.68
C LYS A 171 38.73 2.56 -54.86
N ILE A 172 38.75 1.24 -54.67
CA ILE A 172 39.09 0.27 -55.71
C ILE A 172 38.13 0.39 -56.89
N ALA A 173 36.82 0.45 -56.65
CA ALA A 173 35.79 0.65 -57.68
C ALA A 173 35.96 1.98 -58.40
N LYS A 174 36.25 3.07 -57.68
CA LYS A 174 36.54 4.38 -58.28
C LYS A 174 37.83 4.39 -59.10
N THR A 175 38.75 3.47 -58.88
CA THR A 175 39.98 3.29 -59.70
C THR A 175 39.91 2.08 -60.64
N ALA A 176 38.77 1.39 -60.70
CA ALA A 176 38.65 0.15 -61.48
C ALA A 176 38.73 0.42 -62.99
N TRP A 177 38.23 1.58 -63.42
CA TRP A 177 38.36 2.07 -64.80
C TRP A 177 39.81 2.45 -65.20
N LEU A 178 40.76 2.52 -64.25
CA LEU A 178 42.20 2.68 -64.53
C LEU A 178 42.95 1.33 -64.60
N ARG A 179 42.27 0.21 -64.36
CA ARG A 179 42.89 -1.14 -64.32
C ARG A 179 42.39 -2.06 -65.45
N THR A 180 41.68 -1.51 -66.42
CA THR A 180 41.41 -2.13 -67.74
C THR A 180 42.48 -1.68 -68.71
#